data_AF-A0A4Q9V2G1-F1
#
_entry.id   AF-A0A4Q9V2G1-F1
#
_cell.length_a   1.000
_cell.length_b   1.000
_cell.length_c   1.000
_cell.angle_alpha   90.00
_cell.angle_beta   90.00
_cell.angle_gamma   90.00
#
_symmetry.space_group_name_H-M   'P 1'
#
loop_
_entity.id
_entity.type
_entity.pdbx_description
1 polymer ?
#
loop_
_entity_poly.entity_id
_entity_poly.type
_entity_poly.pdbx_seq_one_letter_code
_entity_poly.pdbx_strand_id
1 'polypeptide(L)'
;MKRRTDHRRNRAGSHSLRSNSMRTSQTRSSQAHVQERKVGVASPIRAVLWRWRWMAFALLIAGVVQSIIVALEFTSVAMGQVLVAKSDLATGDTLSSSNVEVVDIPQKILPEHAVSTLAEVKDEVIAAPLPRGMPVVKEQLLDSSFSKRAPANTVVTTITLADDASLAMLQPGNRIDLYAPPRENTKDLDAELLASNAVVLSTVSQQNKGGIFNDFSNKSTIMVAIPSDAARLVIGIGAKTPLRVVISK
;
A
#
# COMPACT_ATOMS: atom_id res chain seq x y z
N MET A 1 -0.07 -50.01 -39.57
CA MET A 1 0.27 -50.44 -40.95
C MET A 1 1.60 -49.79 -41.34
N LYS A 2 2.49 -50.52 -42.03
CA LYS A 2 3.96 -50.33 -42.22
C LYS A 2 4.82 -50.84 -41.05
N ARG A 3 5.43 -52.05 -41.14
CA ARG A 3 6.66 -52.44 -41.90
C ARG A 3 7.89 -51.75 -41.27
N ARG A 4 9.00 -52.40 -40.89
CA ARG A 4 9.75 -53.56 -41.41
C ARG A 4 10.87 -53.86 -40.37
N THR A 5 11.01 -55.08 -39.85
CA THR A 5 11.98 -56.15 -40.22
C THR A 5 13.46 -55.94 -39.86
N ASP A 6 13.99 -56.96 -39.14
CA ASP A 6 15.33 -57.61 -39.29
C ASP A 6 16.60 -56.82 -38.94
N HIS A 7 17.73 -57.37 -38.48
CA HIS A 7 18.33 -58.72 -38.42
C HIS A 7 19.33 -58.70 -37.22
N ARG A 8 19.47 -59.71 -36.35
CA ARG A 8 20.05 -61.06 -36.50
C ARG A 8 21.57 -61.09 -36.83
N ARG A 9 22.34 -61.57 -35.84
CA ARG A 9 23.58 -62.40 -35.90
C ARG A 9 24.85 -61.82 -36.55
N ASN A 10 25.99 -61.92 -35.83
CA ASN A 10 27.01 -62.98 -36.01
C ASN A 10 28.23 -62.70 -35.08
N ARG A 11 28.74 -63.69 -34.32
CA ARG A 11 29.89 -64.60 -34.65
C ARG A 11 31.19 -63.84 -34.93
N ALA A 12 32.38 -64.31 -34.60
CA ALA A 12 32.94 -65.44 -33.87
C ALA A 12 34.47 -65.35 -34.05
N GLY A 13 35.22 -66.04 -33.19
CA GLY A 13 36.58 -66.55 -33.49
C GLY A 13 37.72 -65.58 -33.17
N SER A 14 38.69 -65.87 -32.30
CA SER A 14 39.56 -67.05 -32.07
C SER A 14 40.94 -66.89 -32.70
N HIS A 15 41.92 -67.56 -32.06
CA HIS A 15 43.33 -67.78 -32.41
C HIS A 15 44.31 -66.66 -32.03
N SER A 16 45.12 -66.81 -30.97
CA SER A 16 46.24 -67.75 -30.69
C SER A 16 47.53 -67.40 -31.42
N LEU A 17 48.64 -67.38 -30.67
CA LEU A 17 50.06 -67.69 -31.00
C LEU A 17 50.91 -66.86 -30.01
N ARG A 18 51.32 -67.38 -28.85
CA ARG A 18 52.43 -68.32 -28.61
C ARG A 18 53.70 -67.91 -29.37
N SER A 19 54.60 -67.19 -28.71
CA SER A 19 56.04 -67.35 -28.95
C SER A 19 56.76 -67.30 -27.61
N ASN A 20 57.59 -68.32 -27.41
CA ASN A 20 58.36 -68.62 -26.22
C ASN A 20 59.78 -68.81 -26.76
N SER A 21 60.71 -67.93 -26.38
CA SER A 21 62.15 -68.08 -26.67
C SER A 21 62.88 -67.76 -25.37
N MET A 22 63.17 -68.80 -24.59
CA MET A 22 64.51 -69.42 -24.49
C MET A 22 65.64 -68.43 -24.14
N ARG A 23 65.96 -68.50 -22.83
CA ARG A 23 67.27 -68.35 -22.20
C ARG A 23 68.47 -68.40 -23.15
N THR A 24 69.33 -67.39 -23.01
CA THR A 24 70.78 -67.58 -22.96
C THR A 24 71.35 -66.71 -21.84
N SER A 25 72.06 -67.40 -20.94
CA SER A 25 72.90 -66.89 -19.88
C SER A 25 74.09 -66.09 -20.42
N GLN A 26 74.32 -64.88 -19.91
CA GLN A 26 75.67 -64.29 -19.90
C GLN A 26 75.95 -63.55 -18.59
N THR A 27 77.19 -63.71 -18.20
CA THR A 27 77.86 -63.42 -16.93
C THR A 27 78.31 -61.96 -16.82
N ARG A 28 78.04 -61.37 -15.64
CA ARG A 28 78.96 -60.61 -14.77
C ARG A 28 79.89 -59.57 -15.41
N SER A 29 79.58 -58.29 -15.19
CA SER A 29 80.54 -57.17 -14.96
C SER A 29 79.70 -55.92 -14.62
N SER A 30 79.50 -55.58 -13.35
CA SER A 30 80.38 -54.69 -12.57
C SER A 30 80.77 -53.41 -13.30
N GLN A 31 79.85 -52.45 -13.40
CA GLN A 31 80.16 -51.03 -13.31
C GLN A 31 79.04 -50.29 -12.58
N ALA A 32 79.28 -49.98 -11.31
CA ALA A 32 78.48 -49.06 -10.53
C ALA A 32 78.71 -47.65 -11.09
N HIS A 33 77.82 -47.22 -11.99
CA HIS A 33 77.75 -45.83 -12.41
C HIS A 33 77.09 -45.04 -11.27
N VAL A 34 77.92 -44.36 -10.49
CA VAL A 34 77.49 -43.32 -9.54
C VAL A 34 76.90 -42.19 -10.38
N GLN A 35 75.58 -42.24 -10.62
CA GLN A 35 74.83 -41.10 -11.11
C GLN A 35 74.50 -40.21 -9.91
N GLU A 36 75.20 -39.09 -9.82
CA GLU A 36 74.83 -37.96 -8.96
C GLU A 36 73.37 -37.59 -9.20
N ARG A 37 72.51 -37.94 -8.24
CA ARG A 37 71.17 -37.36 -8.15
C ARG A 37 71.34 -35.88 -7.85
N LYS A 38 71.24 -35.02 -8.87
CA LYS A 38 70.99 -33.59 -8.68
C LYS A 38 69.65 -33.44 -7.95
N VAL A 39 69.73 -33.24 -6.63
CA VAL A 39 68.57 -32.94 -5.78
C VAL A 39 68.10 -31.54 -6.19
N GLY A 40 67.05 -31.50 -7.02
CA GLY A 40 66.35 -30.26 -7.32
C GLY A 40 65.78 -29.70 -6.03
N VAL A 41 66.26 -28.52 -5.63
CA VAL A 41 65.73 -27.79 -4.48
C VAL A 41 64.26 -27.46 -4.80
N ALA A 42 63.34 -28.25 -4.25
CA ALA A 42 61.92 -28.00 -4.37
C ALA A 42 61.62 -26.64 -3.73
N SER A 43 61.25 -25.67 -4.57
CA SER A 43 60.94 -24.31 -4.13
C SER A 43 59.89 -24.35 -3.00
N PRO A 44 60.17 -23.81 -1.80
CA PRO A 44 59.24 -23.84 -0.66
C PRO A 44 57.94 -23.05 -0.93
N ILE A 45 57.97 -22.22 -1.98
CA ILE A 45 56.87 -21.39 -2.48
C ILE A 45 55.62 -22.24 -2.80
N ARG A 46 55.79 -23.47 -3.32
CA ARG A 46 54.67 -24.36 -3.64
C ARG A 46 53.94 -24.89 -2.40
N ALA A 47 54.66 -25.11 -1.30
CA ALA A 47 54.07 -25.57 -0.04
C ALA A 47 53.34 -24.44 0.68
N VAL A 48 53.86 -23.21 0.62
CA VAL A 48 53.21 -22.02 1.17
C VAL A 48 51.94 -21.67 0.39
N LEU A 49 51.98 -21.72 -0.95
CA LEU A 49 50.81 -21.54 -1.82
C LEU A 49 49.70 -22.57 -1.56
N TRP A 50 50.07 -23.80 -1.18
CA TRP A 50 49.08 -24.84 -0.87
C TRP A 50 48.39 -24.63 0.48
N ARG A 51 49.11 -24.10 1.47
CA ARG A 51 48.52 -23.65 2.76
C ARG A 51 47.64 -22.42 2.60
N TRP A 52 48.04 -21.47 1.76
CA TRP A 52 47.24 -20.27 1.47
C TRP A 52 45.98 -20.56 0.66
N ARG A 53 45.93 -21.66 -0.10
CA ARG A 53 44.72 -22.11 -0.82
C ARG A 53 43.53 -22.29 0.12
N TRP A 54 43.74 -22.88 1.29
CA TRP A 54 42.66 -23.13 2.27
C TRP A 54 42.15 -21.83 2.90
N MET A 55 43.04 -20.85 3.12
CA MET A 55 42.67 -19.51 3.60
C MET A 55 41.87 -18.74 2.54
N ALA A 56 42.26 -18.81 1.27
CA ALA A 56 41.53 -18.20 0.17
C ALA A 56 40.11 -18.78 0.02
N PHE A 57 39.96 -20.10 0.15
CA PHE A 57 38.64 -20.76 0.17
C PHE A 57 37.81 -20.33 1.38
N ALA A 58 38.39 -20.29 2.57
CA ALA A 58 37.69 -19.84 3.78
C ALA A 58 37.19 -18.40 3.65
N LEU A 59 38.01 -17.50 3.07
CA LEU A 59 37.64 -16.11 2.85
C LEU A 59 36.53 -15.96 1.80
N LEU A 60 36.58 -16.74 0.72
CA LEU A 60 35.51 -16.79 -0.28
C LEU A 60 34.18 -17.27 0.33
N ILE A 61 34.22 -18.34 1.13
CA ILE A 61 33.04 -18.87 1.82
C ILE A 61 32.49 -17.82 2.79
N ALA A 62 33.35 -17.15 3.57
CA ALA A 62 32.94 -16.08 4.47
C ALA A 62 32.27 -14.93 3.71
N GLY A 63 32.79 -14.53 2.55
CA GLY A 63 32.18 -13.50 1.70
C GLY A 63 30.80 -13.92 1.17
N VAL A 64 30.64 -15.17 0.73
CA VAL A 64 29.34 -15.70 0.29
C VAL A 64 28.34 -15.74 1.45
N VAL A 65 28.77 -16.21 2.62
CA VAL A 65 27.92 -16.23 3.83
C VAL A 65 27.48 -14.82 4.20
N GLN A 66 28.40 -13.84 4.16
CA GLN A 66 28.05 -12.45 4.44
C GLN A 66 27.04 -11.89 3.42
N SER A 67 27.25 -12.16 2.12
CA SER A 67 26.32 -11.75 1.08
C SER A 67 24.93 -12.36 1.24
N ILE A 68 24.84 -13.60 1.72
CA ILE A 68 23.56 -14.27 2.02
C ILE A 68 22.87 -13.60 3.20
N ILE A 69 23.60 -13.28 4.27
CA ILE A 69 23.05 -12.61 5.47
C ILE A 69 22.47 -11.24 5.10
N VAL A 70 23.20 -10.43 4.35
CA VAL A 70 22.73 -9.11 3.90
C VAL A 70 21.50 -9.22 3.00
N ALA A 71 21.45 -10.20 2.09
CA ALA A 71 20.29 -10.43 1.23
C ALA A 71 19.03 -10.85 2.02
N LEU A 72 19.19 -11.59 3.12
CA LEU A 72 18.10 -11.96 4.02
C LEU A 72 17.63 -10.78 4.87
N GLU A 73 18.53 -9.92 5.33
CA GLU A 73 18.17 -8.69 6.06
C GLU A 73 17.36 -7.71 5.20
N PHE A 74 17.69 -7.58 3.91
CA PHE A 74 16.90 -6.76 2.97
C PHE A 74 15.48 -7.30 2.71
N THR A 75 15.19 -8.56 3.06
CA THR A 75 13.87 -9.18 2.86
C THR A 75 12.93 -8.98 4.06
N SER A 76 13.44 -8.56 5.23
CA SER A 76 12.59 -8.32 6.41
C SER A 76 11.87 -6.97 6.29
N VAL A 77 10.86 -6.91 5.42
CA VAL A 77 9.90 -5.81 5.42
C VAL A 77 9.09 -5.90 6.72
N ALA A 78 9.18 -4.88 7.56
CA ALA A 78 8.37 -4.80 8.78
C ALA A 78 6.88 -4.84 8.41
N MET A 79 6.17 -5.85 8.88
CA MET A 79 4.73 -6.01 8.70
C MET A 79 3.99 -5.38 9.88
N GLY A 80 2.85 -4.74 9.61
CA GLY A 80 1.92 -4.24 10.61
C GLY A 80 0.55 -4.89 10.44
N GLN A 81 -0.10 -5.19 11.56
CA GLN A 81 -1.49 -5.68 11.56
C GLN A 81 -2.45 -4.51 11.37
N VAL A 82 -3.40 -4.69 10.45
CA VAL A 82 -4.43 -3.70 10.12
C VAL A 82 -5.77 -4.38 10.01
N LEU A 83 -6.80 -3.74 10.56
CA LEU A 83 -8.18 -4.14 10.42
C LEU A 83 -8.71 -3.68 9.05
N VAL A 84 -9.26 -4.60 8.29
CA VAL A 84 -9.72 -4.39 6.91
C VAL A 84 -11.19 -4.81 6.80
N ALA A 85 -11.97 -4.09 5.99
CA ALA A 85 -13.35 -4.45 5.70
C ALA A 85 -13.43 -5.76 4.88
N LYS A 86 -14.14 -6.77 5.40
CA LYS A 86 -14.34 -8.06 4.74
C LYS A 86 -15.39 -8.00 3.63
N SER A 87 -16.36 -7.10 3.77
CA SER A 87 -17.43 -6.79 2.82
C SER A 87 -17.56 -5.27 2.66
N ASP A 88 -18.37 -4.82 1.70
CA ASP A 88 -18.73 -3.40 1.62
C ASP A 88 -19.59 -3.04 2.83
N LEU A 89 -19.19 -2.00 3.56
CA LEU A 89 -19.88 -1.48 4.74
C LEU A 89 -20.45 -0.10 4.43
N ALA A 90 -21.71 0.11 4.78
CA ALA A 90 -22.38 1.39 4.61
C ALA A 90 -22.18 2.29 5.84
N THR A 91 -22.41 3.59 5.66
CA THR A 91 -22.54 4.51 6.79
C THR A 91 -23.65 4.03 7.72
N GLY A 92 -23.37 4.01 9.02
CA GLY A 92 -24.30 3.53 10.05
C GLY A 92 -24.12 2.06 10.42
N ASP A 93 -23.34 1.28 9.66
CA ASP A 93 -23.06 -0.11 10.02
C ASP A 93 -22.13 -0.19 11.24
N THR A 94 -22.39 -1.17 12.11
CA THR A 94 -21.56 -1.43 13.29
C THR A 94 -20.40 -2.37 12.96
N LEU A 95 -19.23 -2.03 13.48
CA LEU A 95 -18.03 -2.87 13.38
C LEU A 95 -18.17 -4.11 14.26
N SER A 96 -18.14 -5.27 13.61
CA SER A 96 -18.26 -6.57 14.24
C SER A 96 -17.34 -7.58 13.58
N SER A 97 -17.01 -8.66 14.30
CA SER A 97 -16.10 -9.71 13.81
C SER A 97 -16.57 -10.45 12.56
N SER A 98 -17.84 -10.32 12.18
CA SER A 98 -18.35 -10.87 10.91
C SER A 98 -17.95 -10.04 9.69
N ASN A 99 -17.71 -8.74 9.90
CA ASN A 99 -17.63 -7.73 8.84
C ASN A 99 -16.21 -7.21 8.60
N VAL A 100 -15.28 -7.55 9.50
CA VAL A 100 -13.88 -7.14 9.43
C VAL A 100 -12.94 -8.30 9.67
N GLU A 101 -11.73 -8.18 9.12
CA GLU A 101 -10.66 -9.14 9.29
C GLU A 101 -9.33 -8.42 9.53
N VAL A 102 -8.40 -9.08 10.23
CA VAL A 102 -7.05 -8.54 10.46
C VAL A 102 -6.13 -9.07 9.38
N VAL A 103 -5.44 -8.17 8.68
CA VAL A 103 -4.52 -8.48 7.59
C VAL A 103 -3.16 -7.88 7.91
N ASP A 104 -2.09 -8.64 7.61
CA ASP A 104 -0.71 -8.16 7.69
C ASP A 104 -0.36 -7.39 6.43
N ILE A 105 -0.03 -6.10 6.60
CA ILE A 105 0.34 -5.19 5.51
C ILE A 105 1.73 -4.60 5.82
N PRO A 106 2.62 -4.42 4.83
CA PRO A 106 3.89 -3.73 5.04
C PRO A 106 3.71 -2.36 5.71
N GLN A 107 4.45 -2.07 6.78
CA GLN A 107 4.36 -0.80 7.52
C GLN A 107 4.55 0.43 6.62
N LYS A 108 5.31 0.29 5.53
CA LYS A 108 5.57 1.38 4.57
C LYS A 108 4.32 1.87 3.81
N ILE A 109 3.27 1.07 3.74
CA ILE A 109 2.01 1.42 3.04
C ILE A 109 0.81 1.47 4.00
N LEU A 110 1.05 1.35 5.31
CA LEU A 110 0.01 1.49 6.32
C LEU A 110 -0.51 2.93 6.31
N PRO A 111 -1.83 3.14 6.21
CA PRO A 111 -2.40 4.46 6.45
C PRO A 111 -2.08 4.94 7.86
N GLU A 112 -1.83 6.24 8.00
CA GLU A 112 -1.78 6.87 9.32
C GLU A 112 -3.11 6.65 10.05
N HIS A 113 -3.06 6.40 11.35
CA HIS A 113 -4.24 6.14 12.20
C HIS A 113 -5.09 4.90 11.82
N ALA A 114 -4.53 3.96 11.04
CA ALA A 114 -5.14 2.65 10.82
C ALA A 114 -5.33 1.89 12.15
N VAL A 115 -6.46 1.22 12.28
CA VAL A 115 -6.80 0.40 13.45
C VAL A 115 -6.14 -0.97 13.32
N SER A 116 -5.41 -1.41 14.34
CA SER A 116 -4.72 -2.71 14.29
C SER A 116 -5.55 -3.87 14.84
N THR A 117 -6.50 -3.61 15.74
CA THR A 117 -7.28 -4.67 16.39
C THR A 117 -8.76 -4.32 16.51
N LEU A 118 -9.63 -5.33 16.41
CA LEU A 118 -11.07 -5.17 16.59
C LEU A 118 -11.45 -4.70 18.01
N ALA A 119 -10.63 -5.02 19.02
CA ALA A 119 -10.91 -4.64 20.40
C ALA A 119 -10.92 -3.12 20.62
N GLU A 120 -10.19 -2.36 19.80
CA GLU A 120 -10.15 -0.90 19.89
C GLU A 120 -11.42 -0.21 19.38
N VAL A 121 -12.15 -0.86 18.46
CA VAL A 121 -13.26 -0.24 17.70
C VAL A 121 -14.52 -1.10 17.73
N LYS A 122 -14.60 -1.98 18.72
CA LYS A 122 -15.72 -2.89 18.88
C LYS A 122 -16.99 -2.06 19.13
N ASP A 123 -18.04 -2.37 18.39
CA ASP A 123 -19.35 -1.72 18.48
C ASP A 123 -19.33 -0.23 18.05
N GLU A 124 -18.24 0.25 17.45
CA GLU A 124 -18.21 1.57 16.80
C GLU A 124 -18.97 1.55 15.47
N VAL A 125 -19.48 2.72 15.09
CA VAL A 125 -20.33 2.91 13.91
C VAL A 125 -19.54 3.57 12.79
N ILE A 126 -19.73 3.12 11.55
CA ILE A 126 -19.04 3.66 10.39
C ILE A 126 -19.66 5.00 9.95
N ALA A 127 -18.82 6.02 9.76
CA ALA A 127 -19.22 7.37 9.34
C ALA A 127 -19.28 7.54 7.83
N ALA A 128 -18.39 6.86 7.11
CA ALA A 128 -18.29 6.93 5.66
C ALA A 128 -18.28 5.53 5.06
N PRO A 129 -18.89 5.31 3.88
CA PRO A 129 -18.92 3.99 3.26
C PRO A 129 -17.51 3.43 3.08
N LEU A 130 -17.32 2.17 3.45
CA LEU A 130 -16.02 1.49 3.43
C LEU A 130 -16.10 0.27 2.49
N PRO A 131 -15.49 0.34 1.30
CA PRO A 131 -15.44 -0.80 0.38
C PRO A 131 -14.65 -1.98 0.97
N ARG A 132 -14.97 -3.18 0.50
CA ARG A 132 -14.19 -4.39 0.80
C ARG A 132 -12.70 -4.20 0.52
N GLY A 133 -11.86 -4.68 1.43
CA GLY A 133 -10.40 -4.64 1.29
C GLY A 133 -9.77 -3.31 1.73
N MET A 134 -10.58 -2.33 2.15
CA MET A 134 -10.07 -1.05 2.62
C MET A 134 -9.70 -1.11 4.11
N PRO A 135 -8.54 -0.57 4.52
CA PRO A 135 -8.18 -0.40 5.92
C PRO A 135 -9.19 0.45 6.69
N VAL A 136 -9.53 0.04 7.90
CA VAL A 136 -10.36 0.81 8.83
C VAL A 136 -9.47 1.87 9.49
N VAL A 137 -9.83 3.13 9.33
CA VAL A 137 -9.13 4.28 9.94
C VAL A 137 -10.03 4.93 10.98
N LYS A 138 -9.46 5.40 12.11
CA LYS A 138 -10.22 5.96 13.24
C LYS A 138 -11.08 7.17 12.85
N GLU A 139 -10.65 7.93 11.85
CA GLU A 139 -11.38 9.11 11.33
C GLU A 139 -12.67 8.74 10.61
N GLN A 140 -12.81 7.49 10.16
CA GLN A 140 -14.00 7.01 9.48
C GLN A 140 -15.06 6.45 10.45
N LEU A 141 -14.82 6.54 11.77
CA LEU A 141 -15.69 5.99 12.80
C LEU A 141 -16.40 7.11 13.55
N LEU A 142 -17.70 6.92 13.84
CA LEU A 142 -18.45 7.71 14.81
C LEU A 142 -18.07 7.26 16.22
N ASP A 143 -16.87 7.62 16.64
CA ASP A 143 -16.43 7.44 18.02
C ASP A 143 -16.79 8.67 18.87
N SER A 144 -16.60 8.55 20.19
CA SER A 144 -16.79 9.69 21.12
C SER A 144 -15.90 10.90 20.82
N SER A 145 -14.82 10.69 20.05
CA SER A 145 -13.88 11.72 19.63
C SER A 145 -14.24 12.34 18.27
N PHE A 146 -15.20 11.79 17.52
CA PHE A 146 -15.73 12.38 16.30
C PHE A 146 -16.27 13.79 16.58
N SER A 147 -17.01 13.95 17.69
CA SER A 147 -17.48 15.25 18.17
C SER A 147 -16.36 16.24 18.50
N LYS A 148 -15.15 15.75 18.81
CA LYS A 148 -13.96 16.59 19.06
C LYS A 148 -13.20 16.94 17.78
N ARG A 149 -13.42 16.21 16.69
CA ARG A 149 -12.78 16.41 15.38
C ARG A 149 -13.61 17.27 14.44
N ALA A 150 -14.92 17.37 14.67
CA ALA A 150 -15.73 18.41 14.03
C ALA A 150 -15.04 19.77 14.29
N PRO A 151 -14.80 20.59 13.25
CA PRO A 151 -14.16 21.88 13.43
C PRO A 151 -14.89 22.65 14.54
N ALA A 152 -14.16 22.97 15.61
CA ALA A 152 -14.74 23.63 16.78
C ALA A 152 -15.50 24.88 16.32
N ASN A 153 -16.67 25.13 16.90
CA ASN A 153 -17.53 26.27 16.57
C ASN A 153 -18.10 26.26 15.14
N THR A 154 -18.37 25.11 14.55
CA THR A 154 -19.08 25.03 13.26
C THR A 154 -20.46 24.41 13.43
N VAL A 155 -21.46 25.00 12.80
CA VAL A 155 -22.85 24.51 12.76
C VAL A 155 -23.17 24.13 11.33
N VAL A 156 -23.77 22.96 11.15
CA VAL A 156 -24.27 22.52 9.84
C VAL A 156 -25.70 22.99 9.68
N THR A 157 -25.98 23.74 8.62
CA THR A 157 -27.33 24.20 8.30
C THR A 157 -27.60 24.11 6.80
N THR A 158 -28.87 24.06 6.44
CA THR A 158 -29.33 24.11 5.05
C THR A 158 -29.69 25.56 4.70
N ILE A 159 -29.16 26.06 3.59
CA ILE A 159 -29.48 27.39 3.10
C ILE A 159 -30.04 27.31 1.68
N THR A 160 -31.01 28.18 1.41
CA THR A 160 -31.60 28.34 0.08
C THR A 160 -30.87 29.45 -0.68
N LEU A 161 -30.44 29.13 -1.90
CA LEU A 161 -29.79 30.08 -2.79
C LEU A 161 -30.78 30.94 -3.55
N ALA A 162 -30.34 32.15 -3.92
CA ALA A 162 -31.10 33.06 -4.77
C ALA A 162 -31.05 32.68 -6.26
N ASP A 163 -30.06 31.89 -6.69
CA ASP A 163 -29.91 31.45 -8.08
C ASP A 163 -29.31 30.04 -8.20
N ASP A 164 -29.74 29.33 -9.25
CA ASP A 164 -29.29 27.97 -9.56
C ASP A 164 -27.92 27.95 -10.27
N ALA A 165 -27.53 29.08 -10.88
CA ALA A 165 -26.25 29.20 -11.59
C ALA A 165 -25.06 29.12 -10.63
N SER A 166 -25.17 29.75 -9.46
CA SER A 166 -24.19 29.66 -8.38
C SER A 166 -24.12 28.23 -7.85
N LEU A 167 -25.25 27.53 -7.70
CA LEU A 167 -25.28 26.13 -7.28
C LEU A 167 -24.43 25.25 -8.21
N ALA A 168 -24.52 25.45 -9.53
CA ALA A 168 -23.76 24.68 -10.51
C ALA A 168 -22.24 24.88 -10.43
N MET A 169 -21.78 25.98 -9.84
CA MET A 169 -20.35 26.28 -9.63
C MET A 169 -19.82 25.79 -8.27
N LEU A 170 -20.72 25.44 -7.35
CA LEU A 170 -20.34 24.96 -6.02
C LEU A 170 -20.03 23.47 -6.05
N GLN A 171 -18.93 23.10 -5.39
CA GLN A 171 -18.54 21.73 -5.15
C GLN A 171 -18.40 21.50 -3.65
N PRO A 172 -18.71 20.29 -3.14
CA PRO A 172 -18.37 19.91 -1.79
C PRO A 172 -16.89 20.19 -1.49
N GLY A 173 -16.62 20.87 -0.38
CA GLY A 173 -15.29 21.34 0.02
C GLY A 173 -14.98 22.79 -0.33
N ASN A 174 -15.75 23.45 -1.20
CA ASN A 174 -15.53 24.87 -1.52
C ASN A 174 -15.78 25.76 -0.29
N ARG A 175 -14.92 26.77 -0.13
CA ARG A 175 -15.09 27.84 0.85
C ARG A 175 -15.88 28.99 0.22
N ILE A 176 -16.88 29.46 0.93
CA ILE A 176 -17.82 30.46 0.44
C ILE A 176 -18.12 31.52 1.49
N ASP A 177 -18.45 32.71 1.01
CA ASP A 177 -18.97 33.82 1.80
C ASP A 177 -20.46 33.99 1.49
N LEU A 178 -21.26 34.09 2.55
CA LEU A 178 -22.72 34.16 2.48
C LEU A 178 -23.18 35.61 2.61
N TYR A 179 -23.98 36.07 1.66
CA TYR A 179 -24.51 37.43 1.62
C TYR A 179 -26.03 37.45 1.62
N ALA A 180 -26.61 38.37 2.40
CA ALA A 180 -28.01 38.75 2.29
C ALA A 180 -28.18 39.97 1.38
N PRO A 181 -29.35 40.12 0.73
CA PRO A 181 -29.70 41.38 0.11
C PRO A 181 -29.78 42.51 1.15
N PRO A 182 -29.65 43.77 0.71
CA PRO A 182 -29.78 44.93 1.59
C PRO A 182 -31.10 44.92 2.36
N ARG A 183 -31.09 45.39 3.61
CA ARG A 183 -32.29 45.46 4.44
C ARG A 183 -33.30 46.43 3.85
N GLU A 184 -34.56 46.01 3.82
CA GLU A 184 -35.68 46.87 3.44
C GLU A 184 -35.63 48.17 4.25
N ASN A 185 -35.78 49.31 3.58
CA ASN A 185 -35.74 50.68 4.14
C ASN A 185 -34.34 51.28 4.38
N THR A 186 -33.28 50.70 3.81
CA THR A 186 -31.94 51.32 3.77
C THR A 186 -31.69 51.92 2.39
N LYS A 187 -31.01 53.08 2.30
CA LYS A 187 -30.57 53.66 1.01
C LYS A 187 -29.33 52.97 0.44
N ASP A 188 -28.67 52.16 1.26
CA ASP A 188 -27.47 51.43 0.89
C ASP A 188 -27.85 50.21 0.04
N LEU A 189 -27.13 50.03 -1.07
CA LEU A 189 -27.29 48.90 -2.00
C LEU A 189 -26.33 47.75 -1.67
N ASP A 190 -25.56 47.88 -0.59
CA ASP A 190 -24.51 46.94 -0.22
C ASP A 190 -25.10 45.65 0.37
N ALA A 191 -24.58 44.52 -0.09
CA ALA A 191 -24.96 43.22 0.43
C ALA A 191 -24.37 42.99 1.83
N GLU A 192 -25.18 42.49 2.76
CA GLU A 192 -24.76 42.24 4.13
C GLU A 192 -24.06 40.88 4.21
N LEU A 193 -22.77 40.86 4.59
CA LEU A 193 -22.02 39.62 4.83
C LEU A 193 -22.56 38.95 6.10
N LEU A 194 -23.12 37.75 5.97
CA LEU A 194 -23.70 37.00 7.08
C LEU A 194 -22.69 36.03 7.71
N ALA A 195 -21.92 35.34 6.87
CA ALA A 195 -20.90 34.40 7.31
C ALA A 195 -19.76 34.41 6.29
N SER A 196 -18.54 34.44 6.79
CA SER A 196 -17.35 34.22 5.96
C SER A 196 -16.80 32.81 6.15
N ASN A 197 -16.09 32.33 5.14
CA ASN A 197 -15.35 31.07 5.20
C ASN A 197 -16.21 29.84 5.52
N ALA A 198 -17.46 29.87 5.08
CA ALA A 198 -18.38 28.75 5.22
C ALA A 198 -18.01 27.63 4.23
N VAL A 199 -18.14 26.37 4.64
CA VAL A 199 -17.72 25.21 3.82
C VAL A 199 -18.93 24.51 3.25
N VAL A 200 -18.98 24.37 1.92
CA VAL A 200 -20.02 23.58 1.25
C VAL A 200 -19.82 22.11 1.58
N LEU A 201 -20.80 21.48 2.23
CA LEU A 201 -20.76 20.06 2.57
C LEU A 201 -21.43 19.20 1.50
N SER A 202 -22.54 19.70 0.96
CA SER A 202 -23.27 19.01 -0.09
C SER A 202 -24.11 19.99 -0.90
N THR A 203 -24.20 19.74 -2.20
CA THR A 203 -25.07 20.46 -3.13
C THR A 203 -26.23 19.53 -3.50
N VAL A 204 -27.45 19.87 -3.11
CA VAL A 204 -28.63 19.11 -3.49
C VAL A 204 -29.21 19.73 -4.75
N SER A 205 -28.77 19.23 -5.91
CA SER A 205 -29.41 19.51 -7.20
C SER A 205 -30.35 18.34 -7.51
N GLN A 206 -31.62 18.62 -7.82
CA GLN A 206 -32.56 17.55 -8.14
C GLN A 206 -32.18 16.85 -9.45
N GLN A 207 -31.43 15.75 -9.32
CA GLN A 207 -31.41 14.67 -10.29
C GLN A 207 -31.62 13.36 -9.53
N ASN A 208 -32.90 12.98 -9.37
CA ASN A 208 -33.40 11.64 -9.05
C ASN A 208 -32.47 10.70 -8.25
N LYS A 209 -32.73 10.54 -6.94
CA LYS A 209 -32.83 9.23 -6.24
C LYS A 209 -33.18 9.42 -4.77
N GLY A 210 -34.08 8.57 -4.28
CA GLY A 210 -34.75 8.68 -2.99
C GLY A 210 -33.83 8.88 -1.80
N GLY A 211 -34.10 9.94 -1.04
CA GLY A 211 -33.51 10.22 0.25
C GLY A 211 -34.49 11.05 1.09
N ILE A 212 -34.34 10.96 2.41
CA ILE A 212 -35.10 11.60 3.50
C ILE A 212 -35.21 13.14 3.43
N PHE A 213 -34.68 13.77 2.38
CA PHE A 213 -34.55 15.23 2.22
C PHE A 213 -35.41 15.79 1.08
N ASN A 214 -36.49 15.11 0.68
CA ASN A 214 -37.28 15.47 -0.51
C ASN A 214 -38.31 16.61 -0.30
N ASP A 215 -38.33 17.27 0.87
CA ASP A 215 -39.31 18.32 1.21
C ASP A 215 -38.84 19.74 0.83
N PHE A 216 -37.64 19.89 0.25
CA PHE A 216 -37.13 21.17 -0.22
C PHE A 216 -37.70 21.51 -1.62
N SER A 217 -38.95 21.97 -1.62
CA SER A 217 -39.69 22.48 -2.79
C SER A 217 -38.87 23.44 -3.66
N ASN A 218 -38.65 23.07 -4.93
CA ASN A 218 -38.23 23.89 -6.10
C ASN A 218 -37.16 24.98 -5.92
N LYS A 219 -36.35 24.93 -4.86
CA LYS A 219 -35.32 25.93 -4.58
C LYS A 219 -33.98 25.26 -4.35
N SER A 220 -32.96 25.69 -5.08
CA SER A 220 -31.57 25.27 -4.91
C SER A 220 -31.14 25.39 -3.45
N THR A 221 -30.93 24.25 -2.80
CA THR A 221 -30.58 24.17 -1.39
C THR A 221 -29.20 23.55 -1.25
N ILE A 222 -28.34 24.16 -0.45
CA ILE A 222 -27.02 23.63 -0.11
C ILE A 222 -26.90 23.43 1.39
N MET A 223 -26.15 22.40 1.76
CA MET A 223 -25.78 22.16 3.16
C MET A 223 -24.40 22.74 3.39
N VAL A 224 -24.29 23.63 4.37
CA VAL A 224 -23.08 24.43 4.62
C VAL A 224 -22.70 24.34 6.09
N ALA A 225 -21.41 24.19 6.33
CA ALA A 225 -20.80 24.34 7.64
C ALA A 225 -20.45 25.82 7.84
N ILE A 226 -21.11 26.49 8.78
CA ILE A 226 -20.91 27.91 9.10
C ILE A 226 -20.35 28.09 10.51
N PRO A 227 -19.59 29.16 10.77
CA PRO A 227 -19.20 29.55 12.12
C PRO A 227 -20.43 29.70 13.06
N SER A 228 -20.30 29.25 14.31
CA SER A 228 -21.41 29.17 15.28
C SER A 228 -21.92 30.54 15.75
N ASP A 229 -21.08 31.56 15.70
CA ASP A 229 -21.41 32.97 15.94
C ASP A 229 -22.34 33.53 14.84
N ALA A 230 -22.09 33.17 13.58
CA ALA A 230 -22.92 33.56 12.45
C ALA A 230 -24.21 32.74 12.33
N ALA A 231 -24.29 31.56 12.96
CA ALA A 231 -25.40 30.61 12.76
C ALA A 231 -26.78 31.20 13.05
N ARG A 232 -26.93 31.96 14.13
CA ARG A 232 -28.23 32.57 14.48
C ARG A 232 -28.71 33.57 13.44
N LEU A 233 -27.76 34.35 12.90
CA LEU A 233 -28.02 35.39 11.93
C LEU A 233 -28.32 34.81 10.55
N VAL A 234 -27.53 33.82 10.11
CA VAL A 234 -27.75 33.08 8.86
C VAL A 234 -29.08 32.34 8.85
N ILE A 235 -29.42 31.61 9.93
CA ILE A 235 -30.71 30.89 10.01
C ILE A 235 -31.88 31.88 10.04
N GLY A 236 -31.76 32.96 10.81
CA GLY A 236 -32.82 33.97 10.93
C GLY A 236 -33.12 34.69 9.61
N ILE A 237 -32.08 35.06 8.86
CA ILE A 237 -32.24 35.78 7.58
C ILE A 237 -32.53 34.80 6.43
N GLY A 238 -31.85 33.66 6.39
CA GLY A 238 -32.03 32.61 5.37
C GLY A 238 -33.43 31.97 5.40
N ALA A 239 -34.10 31.96 6.56
CA ALA A 239 -35.50 31.53 6.65
C ALA A 239 -36.48 32.48 5.97
N LYS A 240 -36.11 33.76 5.78
CA LYS A 240 -36.98 34.80 5.20
C LYS A 240 -36.62 35.12 3.75
N THR A 241 -35.33 35.06 3.43
CA THR A 241 -34.80 35.59 2.17
C THR A 241 -33.75 34.64 1.59
N PRO A 242 -33.78 34.34 0.28
CA PRO A 242 -32.74 33.54 -0.33
C PRO A 242 -31.39 34.26 -0.27
N LEU A 243 -30.33 33.51 0.02
CA LEU A 243 -28.98 34.05 0.19
C LEU A 243 -28.20 33.96 -1.12
N ARG A 244 -27.24 34.87 -1.29
CA ARG A 244 -26.26 34.82 -2.37
C ARG A 244 -24.93 34.31 -1.83
N VAL A 245 -24.19 33.65 -2.72
CA VAL A 245 -22.94 32.97 -2.37
C VAL A 245 -21.82 33.48 -3.25
N VAL A 246 -20.68 33.77 -2.65
CA VAL A 246 -19.44 34.10 -3.37
C VAL A 246 -18.38 33.08 -2.98
N ILE A 247 -17.64 32.57 -3.96
CA ILE A 247 -16.53 31.64 -3.69
C ILE A 247 -15.36 32.45 -3.13
N SER A 248 -14.94 32.11 -1.91
CA SER A 248 -13.78 32.70 -1.25
C SER A 248 -12.53 31.91 -1.64
N LYS A 249 -11.40 32.59 -1.83
CA LYS A 249 -10.11 31.99 -2.25
C LYS A 249 -9.19 31.72 -1.06
#